data_AF-A0A6H1A1L9-F1
#
_entry.id   AF-A0A6H1A1L9-F1
#
_cell.length_a   1.000
_cell.length_b   1.000
_cell.length_c   1.000
_cell.angle_alpha   90.00
_cell.angle_beta   90.00
_cell.angle_gamma   90.00
#
_symmetry.space_group_name_H-M   'P 1'
#
loop_
_entity.id
_entity.type
_entity.pdbx_description
1 polymer ?
#
loop_
_entity_poly.entity_id
_entity_poly.type
_entity_poly.pdbx_seq_one_letter_code
_entity_poly.pdbx_strand_id
1 'polypeptide(L)'
;MPKYLAEAEIRHAVEQLERSSARQRMCEFLIALRTLKLAGTQQVAVAESVSDYVQAVNELTNWASPDDVDKPYFNPFGSEAAFKGPKFPSNGPSNTMHGWATQADSPLEIIQKTRPKSIARRPISEAQLCTFLLKRAGGLEPPRLIDIAVWFFRSTDLEGQGGSLPTRVELEAMVAEEIGLTDEDVAALFRLEADDTDADQPDVAEASGEDTDAEAETLL
;
A
#
# COMPACT_ATOMS: atom_id res chain seq x y z
N MET A 1 -0.43 -18.32 -17.91
CA MET A 1 0.98 -18.22 -17.46
C MET A 1 0.98 -17.05 -16.50
N PRO A 2 1.55 -17.21 -15.29
CA PRO A 2 1.39 -16.18 -14.28
C PRO A 2 1.99 -14.86 -14.78
N LYS A 3 1.26 -13.77 -14.56
CA LYS A 3 1.67 -12.43 -14.99
C LYS A 3 1.88 -11.54 -13.78
N TYR A 4 3.13 -11.15 -13.57
CA TYR A 4 3.54 -10.29 -12.47
C TYR A 4 3.99 -8.92 -12.98
N LEU A 5 3.97 -7.94 -12.08
CA LEU A 5 4.55 -6.62 -12.33
C LEU A 5 6.07 -6.72 -12.44
N ALA A 6 6.67 -5.85 -13.26
CA ALA A 6 8.12 -5.85 -13.45
C ALA A 6 8.85 -5.34 -12.20
N GLU A 7 10.05 -5.84 -11.93
CA GLU A 7 10.86 -5.39 -10.78
C GLU A 7 11.13 -3.88 -10.83
N ALA A 8 11.45 -3.35 -12.01
CA ALA A 8 11.69 -1.91 -12.20
C ALA A 8 10.45 -1.07 -11.85
N GLU A 9 9.24 -1.56 -12.16
CA GLU A 9 8.00 -0.88 -11.81
C GLU A 9 7.76 -0.89 -10.30
N ILE A 10 8.01 -2.01 -9.63
CA ILE A 10 7.90 -2.11 -8.17
C ILE A 10 8.90 -1.18 -7.48
N ARG A 11 10.14 -1.14 -7.97
CA ARG A 11 11.18 -0.25 -7.45
C ARG A 11 10.80 1.22 -7.59
N HIS A 12 10.37 1.63 -8.79
CA HIS A 12 9.90 2.99 -9.05
C HIS A 12 8.75 3.38 -8.12
N ALA A 13 7.74 2.51 -7.98
CA ALA A 13 6.61 2.75 -7.09
C ALA A 13 7.05 2.97 -5.63
N VAL A 14 7.97 2.14 -5.12
CA VAL A 14 8.51 2.32 -3.76
C VAL A 14 9.23 3.66 -3.61
N GLU A 15 10.04 4.06 -4.58
CA GLU A 15 10.75 5.35 -4.56
C GLU A 15 9.78 6.55 -4.57
N GLN A 16 8.70 6.47 -5.36
CA GLN A 16 7.67 7.51 -5.40
C GLN A 16 6.89 7.60 -4.08
N LEU A 17 6.52 6.45 -3.50
CA LEU A 17 5.85 6.39 -2.20
C LEU A 17 6.72 6.98 -1.09
N GLU A 18 8.03 6.73 -1.09
CA GLU A 18 8.98 7.28 -0.13
C GLU A 18 9.10 8.81 -0.26
N ARG A 19 9.06 9.34 -1.48
CA ARG A 19 9.18 10.78 -1.74
C ARG A 19 7.87 11.55 -1.58
N SER A 20 6.74 10.85 -1.49
CA SER A 20 5.44 11.47 -1.35
C SER A 20 5.27 12.25 -0.03
N SER A 21 4.25 13.11 -0.01
CA SER A 21 3.80 13.83 1.20
C SER A 21 3.13 12.92 2.23
N ALA A 22 2.97 11.61 1.96
CA ALA A 22 2.37 10.68 2.90
C ALA A 22 3.16 10.64 4.23
N ARG A 23 2.43 10.59 5.34
CA ARG A 23 3.02 10.23 6.64
C ARG A 23 3.08 8.70 6.74
N GLN A 24 3.96 8.15 7.59
CA GLN A 24 4.00 6.70 7.86
C GLN A 24 2.61 6.13 8.19
N ARG A 25 1.80 6.93 8.88
CA ARG A 25 0.41 6.63 9.24
C ARG A 25 -0.55 6.37 8.07
N MET A 26 -0.15 6.66 6.84
CA MET A 26 -0.90 6.20 5.67
C MET A 26 -0.99 4.67 5.66
N CYS A 27 0.11 3.98 5.97
CA CYS A 27 0.15 2.53 5.97
C CYS A 27 -0.88 1.91 6.92
N GLU A 28 -0.91 2.33 8.19
CA GLU A 28 -1.85 1.77 9.15
C GLU A 28 -3.30 2.20 8.85
N PHE A 29 -3.53 3.34 8.20
CA PHE A 29 -4.87 3.70 7.71
C PHE A 29 -5.34 2.75 6.60
N LEU A 30 -4.50 2.45 5.60
CA LEU A 30 -4.84 1.50 4.54
C LEU A 30 -5.05 0.08 5.10
N ILE A 31 -4.24 -0.34 6.08
CA ILE A 31 -4.43 -1.63 6.78
C ILE A 31 -5.79 -1.66 7.44
N ALA A 32 -6.21 -0.58 8.12
CA ALA A 32 -7.52 -0.52 8.78
C ALA A 32 -8.67 -0.64 7.78
N LEU A 33 -8.60 0.07 6.64
CA LEU A 33 -9.63 -0.01 5.60
C LEU A 33 -9.70 -1.41 4.98
N ARG A 34 -8.54 -1.98 4.61
CA ARG A 34 -8.48 -3.34 4.04
C ARG A 34 -9.02 -4.38 5.03
N THR A 35 -8.72 -4.23 6.32
CA THR A 35 -9.27 -5.12 7.37
C THR A 35 -10.80 -5.04 7.44
N LEU A 36 -11.37 -3.83 7.40
CA LEU A 36 -12.83 -3.64 7.38
C LEU A 36 -13.46 -4.22 6.11
N LYS A 37 -12.81 -4.02 4.95
CA LYS A 37 -13.24 -4.55 3.66
C LYS A 37 -13.26 -6.08 3.65
N LEU A 38 -12.18 -6.72 4.11
CA LEU A 38 -12.07 -8.18 4.23
C LEU A 38 -13.12 -8.77 5.17
N ALA A 39 -13.34 -8.13 6.33
CA ALA A 39 -14.34 -8.58 7.29
C ALA A 39 -15.79 -8.42 6.78
N GLY A 40 -16.02 -7.52 5.82
CA GLY A 40 -17.36 -7.21 5.31
C GLY A 40 -18.27 -6.54 6.34
N THR A 41 -17.68 -5.88 7.35
CA THR A 41 -18.38 -5.24 8.47
C THR A 41 -17.94 -3.80 8.68
N GLN A 42 -18.78 -3.01 9.35
CA GLN A 42 -18.46 -1.62 9.72
C GLN A 42 -17.52 -1.51 10.93
N GLN A 43 -17.24 -2.64 11.58
CA GLN A 43 -16.40 -2.72 12.76
C GLN A 43 -15.65 -4.04 12.76
N VAL A 44 -14.35 -3.99 13.04
CA VAL A 44 -13.49 -5.17 13.08
C VAL A 44 -12.45 -5.06 14.19
N ALA A 45 -12.12 -6.20 14.79
CA ALA A 45 -11.04 -6.27 15.76
C ALA A 45 -9.66 -6.19 15.08
N VAL A 46 -8.72 -5.46 15.68
CA VAL A 46 -7.35 -5.30 15.17
C VAL A 46 -6.35 -6.01 16.07
N ALA A 47 -6.24 -7.32 15.90
CA ALA A 47 -5.38 -8.19 16.70
C ALA A 47 -4.83 -9.35 15.86
N GLU A 48 -3.69 -9.91 16.25
CA GLU A 48 -3.06 -11.05 15.54
C GLU A 48 -3.94 -12.30 15.46
N SER A 49 -4.92 -12.43 16.36
CA SER A 49 -5.90 -13.52 16.31
C SER A 49 -6.99 -13.33 15.26
N VAL A 50 -7.02 -12.19 14.56
CA VAL A 50 -8.03 -11.85 13.54
C VAL A 50 -7.38 -12.01 12.17
N SER A 51 -7.83 -13.01 11.41
CA SER A 51 -7.27 -13.36 10.10
C SER A 51 -7.27 -12.19 9.13
N ASP A 52 -8.37 -11.46 9.07
CA ASP A 52 -8.57 -10.36 8.12
C ASP A 52 -7.57 -9.22 8.38
N TYR A 53 -7.27 -8.98 9.65
CA TYR A 53 -6.26 -7.99 10.06
C TYR A 53 -4.86 -8.44 9.69
N VAL A 54 -4.51 -9.70 9.99
CA VAL A 54 -3.19 -10.24 9.63
C VAL A 54 -2.99 -10.27 8.12
N GLN A 55 -4.02 -10.63 7.36
CA GLN A 55 -4.02 -10.59 5.90
C GLN A 55 -3.77 -9.17 5.40
N ALA A 56 -4.53 -8.18 5.87
CA ALA A 56 -4.35 -6.78 5.49
C ALA A 56 -2.94 -6.26 5.79
N VAL A 57 -2.36 -6.61 6.94
CA VAL A 57 -0.98 -6.26 7.28
C VAL A 57 0.00 -6.88 6.30
N ASN A 58 -0.17 -8.16 5.96
CA ASN A 58 0.72 -8.87 5.06
C ASN A 58 0.65 -8.31 3.63
N GLU A 59 -0.55 -8.11 3.09
CA GLU A 59 -0.75 -7.55 1.74
C GLU A 59 -0.06 -6.17 1.61
N LEU A 60 -0.22 -5.30 2.61
CA LEU A 60 0.33 -3.95 2.55
C LEU A 60 1.78 -3.81 2.98
N THR A 61 2.38 -4.78 3.68
CA THR A 61 3.73 -4.59 4.25
C THR A 61 4.68 -5.77 4.15
N ASN A 62 4.22 -7.01 4.00
CA ASN A 62 5.13 -8.15 3.97
C ASN A 62 5.93 -8.20 2.66
N TRP A 63 7.25 -8.05 2.70
CA TRP A 63 8.08 -8.03 1.49
C TRP A 63 8.96 -9.29 1.35
N ALA A 64 9.10 -10.05 2.43
CA ALA A 64 9.88 -11.27 2.47
C ALA A 64 9.35 -12.22 3.55
N SER A 65 9.69 -13.50 3.45
CA SER A 65 9.39 -14.47 4.49
C SER A 65 10.07 -14.08 5.81
N PRO A 66 9.38 -14.21 6.97
CA PRO A 66 10.00 -14.05 8.28
C PRO A 66 11.16 -15.00 8.55
N ASP A 67 11.26 -16.11 7.83
CA ASP A 67 12.35 -17.08 7.95
C ASP A 67 13.61 -16.65 7.17
N ASP A 68 13.46 -15.75 6.19
CA ASP A 68 14.54 -15.33 5.30
C ASP A 68 15.21 -14.03 5.76
N VAL A 69 14.50 -13.18 6.52
CA VAL A 69 15.00 -11.85 6.93
C VAL A 69 14.57 -11.46 8.35
N ASP A 70 15.41 -10.67 9.03
CA ASP A 70 15.13 -10.16 10.38
C ASP A 70 13.95 -9.17 10.43
N LYS A 71 13.63 -8.51 9.31
CA LYS A 71 12.59 -7.48 9.23
C LYS A 71 11.70 -7.72 8.01
N PRO A 72 10.73 -8.65 8.08
CA PRO A 72 9.94 -9.09 6.94
C PRO A 72 8.87 -8.10 6.49
N TYR A 73 8.67 -7.01 7.23
CA TYR A 73 7.67 -5.99 6.91
C TYR A 73 8.35 -4.69 6.48
N PHE A 74 7.77 -3.99 5.53
CA PHE A 74 8.23 -2.71 5.01
C PHE A 74 7.05 -1.75 4.86
N ASN A 75 7.20 -0.53 5.39
CA ASN A 75 6.27 0.57 5.16
C ASN A 75 6.92 1.51 4.13
N PRO A 76 6.38 1.63 2.90
CA PRO A 76 6.98 2.43 1.83
C PRO A 76 6.66 3.94 1.93
N PHE A 77 5.82 4.37 2.88
CA PHE A 77 5.25 5.72 2.85
C PHE A 77 6.13 6.79 3.49
N GLY A 78 6.46 7.81 2.68
CA GLY A 78 7.13 9.03 3.08
C GLY A 78 8.60 8.85 3.43
N SER A 79 9.28 9.97 3.69
CA SER A 79 10.73 10.06 3.96
C SER A 79 11.26 9.24 5.16
N GLU A 80 10.39 8.48 5.82
CA GLU A 80 10.72 7.58 6.92
C GLU A 80 10.36 6.13 6.56
N ALA A 81 10.36 5.78 5.27
CA ALA A 81 10.16 4.43 4.80
C ALA A 81 11.10 3.47 5.56
N ALA A 82 10.53 2.39 6.10
CA ALA A 82 11.26 1.64 7.11
C ALA A 82 10.83 0.17 7.20
N PHE A 83 11.85 -0.68 7.29
CA PHE A 83 11.70 -2.09 7.64
C PHE A 83 11.28 -2.26 9.12
N LYS A 84 10.32 -3.14 9.37
CA LYS A 84 9.76 -3.45 10.68
C LYS A 84 9.98 -4.94 11.01
N GLY A 85 10.23 -5.22 12.28
CA GLY A 85 10.50 -6.58 12.75
C GLY A 85 9.25 -7.48 12.81
N PRO A 86 9.41 -8.76 13.17
CA PRO A 86 8.35 -9.76 13.09
C PRO A 86 7.12 -9.48 13.96
N LYS A 87 7.28 -8.68 15.03
CA LYS A 87 6.19 -8.26 15.93
C LYS A 87 5.37 -7.06 15.41
N PHE A 88 5.55 -6.68 14.15
CA PHE A 88 4.82 -5.56 13.56
C PHE A 88 3.29 -5.81 13.58
N PRO A 89 2.74 -6.98 13.20
CA PRO A 89 1.30 -7.23 13.28
C PRO A 89 0.72 -7.07 14.69
N SER A 90 1.39 -7.51 15.76
CA SER A 90 0.91 -7.34 17.14
C SER A 90 1.01 -5.91 17.64
N ASN A 91 2.16 -5.26 17.44
CA ASN A 91 2.51 -4.05 18.18
C ASN A 91 2.51 -2.78 17.35
N GLY A 92 2.59 -2.89 16.02
CA GLY A 92 2.65 -1.73 15.13
C GLY A 92 1.24 -1.21 14.85
N PRO A 93 0.53 -1.76 13.85
CA PRO A 93 -0.74 -1.19 13.41
C PRO A 93 -1.81 -1.19 14.51
N SER A 94 -1.95 -2.27 15.28
CA SER A 94 -2.93 -2.34 16.39
C SER A 94 -2.74 -1.23 17.43
N ASN A 95 -1.52 -1.03 17.95
CA ASN A 95 -1.26 0.01 18.95
C ASN A 95 -1.42 1.41 18.36
N THR A 96 -0.95 1.60 17.13
CA THR A 96 -1.05 2.87 16.41
C THR A 96 -2.51 3.26 16.18
N MET A 97 -3.33 2.35 15.64
CA MET A 97 -4.76 2.55 15.43
C MET A 97 -5.49 2.83 16.76
N HIS A 98 -5.15 2.12 17.83
CA HIS A 98 -5.70 2.42 19.16
C HIS A 98 -5.30 3.81 19.68
N GLY A 99 -4.07 4.24 19.43
CA GLY A 99 -3.60 5.58 19.81
C GLY A 99 -4.22 6.69 18.97
N TRP A 100 -4.61 6.41 17.73
CA TRP A 100 -5.30 7.39 16.88
C TRP A 100 -6.76 7.53 17.21
N ALA A 101 -7.43 6.42 17.49
CA ALA A 101 -8.86 6.43 17.76
C ALA A 101 -9.27 7.27 18.99
N THR A 102 -8.33 7.64 19.85
CA THR A 102 -8.53 8.59 20.97
C THR A 102 -8.38 10.06 20.55
N GLN A 103 -7.87 10.33 19.35
CA GLN A 103 -7.72 11.67 18.77
C GLN A 103 -9.05 12.12 18.15
N ALA A 104 -9.38 13.40 18.33
CA ALA A 104 -10.65 13.96 17.90
C ALA A 104 -10.82 13.97 16.37
N ASP A 105 -9.71 14.11 15.64
CA ASP A 105 -9.62 14.23 14.19
C ASP A 105 -9.19 12.94 13.49
N SER A 106 -9.14 11.82 14.21
CA SER A 106 -8.80 10.52 13.61
C SER A 106 -9.91 10.01 12.67
N PRO A 107 -9.56 9.40 11.52
CA PRO A 107 -10.51 8.71 10.66
C PRO A 107 -11.03 7.38 11.23
N LEU A 108 -10.52 6.96 12.39
CA LEU A 108 -10.89 5.72 13.05
C LEU A 108 -11.40 5.99 14.47
N GLU A 109 -12.24 5.10 14.98
CA GLU A 109 -12.67 5.11 16.38
C GLU A 109 -12.56 3.73 17.01
N ILE A 110 -12.39 3.67 18.34
CA ILE A 110 -12.37 2.42 19.11
C ILE A 110 -13.77 2.13 19.62
N ILE A 111 -14.21 0.90 19.42
CA ILE A 111 -15.44 0.40 20.02
C ILE A 111 -15.09 -0.24 21.37
N GLN A 112 -15.20 0.57 22.43
CA GLN A 112 -14.69 0.26 23.78
C GLN A 112 -15.25 -1.01 24.44
N LYS A 113 -16.38 -1.53 23.96
CA LYS A 113 -17.06 -2.70 24.55
C LYS A 113 -16.52 -4.05 24.05
N THR A 114 -15.51 -4.04 23.18
CA THR A 114 -14.97 -5.27 22.56
C THR A 114 -13.63 -5.70 23.14
N ARG A 115 -13.39 -7.02 23.16
CA ARG A 115 -12.10 -7.64 23.48
C ARG A 115 -11.86 -8.78 22.48
N PRO A 116 -10.82 -8.71 21.62
CA PRO A 116 -9.91 -7.58 21.41
C PRO A 116 -10.64 -6.29 20.99
N LYS A 117 -9.99 -5.14 21.20
CA LYS A 117 -10.53 -3.84 20.82
C LYS A 117 -10.77 -3.81 19.31
N SER A 118 -11.92 -3.29 18.93
CA SER A 118 -12.29 -3.10 17.54
C SER A 118 -12.21 -1.66 17.12
N ILE A 119 -11.98 -1.46 15.83
CA ILE A 119 -12.06 -0.16 15.17
C ILE A 119 -13.28 -0.09 14.26
N ALA A 120 -13.74 1.13 14.01
CA ALA A 120 -14.70 1.46 12.97
C ALA A 120 -14.23 2.74 12.25
N ARG A 121 -14.69 2.94 11.01
CA ARG A 121 -14.41 4.17 10.25
C ARG A 121 -15.27 5.31 10.79
N ARG A 122 -14.65 6.46 11.05
CA ARG A 122 -15.34 7.69 11.44
C ARG A 122 -15.64 8.53 10.19
N PRO A 123 -16.84 9.14 10.08
CA PRO A 123 -17.10 10.11 9.04
C PRO A 123 -16.34 11.41 9.37
N ILE A 124 -15.31 11.73 8.58
CA ILE A 124 -14.55 12.97 8.68
C ILE A 124 -14.49 13.62 7.30
N SER A 125 -14.29 14.94 7.25
CA SER A 125 -14.12 15.65 5.98
C SER A 125 -12.81 15.32 5.29
N GLU A 126 -12.75 15.48 3.96
CA GLU A 126 -11.53 15.36 3.16
C GLU A 126 -10.39 16.20 3.76
N ALA A 127 -10.65 17.46 4.12
CA ALA A 127 -9.64 18.33 4.71
C ALA A 127 -9.05 17.79 6.04
N GLN A 128 -9.88 17.15 6.87
CA GLN A 128 -9.41 16.48 8.09
C GLN A 128 -8.58 15.26 7.74
N LEU A 129 -9.04 14.45 6.78
CA LEU A 129 -8.34 13.27 6.31
C LEU A 129 -6.96 13.62 5.73
N CYS A 130 -6.85 14.62 4.85
CA CYS A 130 -5.58 15.12 4.31
C CYS A 130 -4.66 15.61 5.44
N THR A 131 -5.20 16.38 6.38
CA THR A 131 -4.40 16.93 7.50
C THR A 131 -3.86 15.81 8.39
N PHE A 132 -4.66 14.76 8.57
CA PHE A 132 -4.25 13.58 9.29
C PHE A 132 -3.16 12.85 8.50
N LEU A 133 -3.40 12.45 7.26
CA LEU A 133 -2.52 11.48 6.58
C LEU A 133 -1.35 12.08 5.80
N LEU A 134 -1.42 13.36 5.42
CA LEU A 134 -0.40 14.03 4.60
C LEU A 134 0.42 15.06 5.38
N LYS A 135 1.66 15.29 4.94
CA LYS A 135 2.56 16.36 5.37
C LYS A 135 2.22 17.61 4.56
N ARG A 136 2.05 18.75 5.22
CA ARG A 136 1.75 20.04 4.55
C ARG A 136 3.00 20.81 4.08
N ALA A 137 4.19 20.34 4.41
CA ALA A 137 5.44 21.09 4.22
C ALA A 137 6.33 20.41 3.17
N GLY A 138 7.11 21.24 2.44
CA GLY A 138 8.20 20.78 1.58
C GLY A 138 7.89 20.67 0.09
N GLY A 139 6.72 21.12 -0.38
CA GLY A 139 6.35 21.02 -1.80
C GLY A 139 6.24 19.58 -2.30
N LEU A 140 6.08 18.62 -1.39
CA LEU A 140 5.89 17.21 -1.72
C LEU A 140 4.46 16.99 -2.22
N GLU A 141 4.33 16.19 -3.27
CA GLU A 141 3.04 15.83 -3.84
C GLU A 141 2.35 14.71 -3.04
N PRO A 142 1.01 14.58 -3.08
CA PRO A 142 0.32 13.40 -2.59
C PRO A 142 0.84 12.11 -3.25
N PRO A 143 0.82 10.96 -2.55
CA PRO A 143 1.16 9.68 -3.17
C PRO A 143 0.25 9.40 -4.36
N ARG A 144 0.77 8.74 -5.40
CA ARG A 144 -0.04 8.29 -6.53
C ARG A 144 -0.73 6.97 -6.19
N LEU A 145 -1.98 6.80 -6.63
CA LEU A 145 -2.74 5.59 -6.35
C LEU A 145 -2.13 4.38 -7.08
N ILE A 146 -1.61 4.59 -8.29
CA ILE A 146 -0.92 3.54 -9.05
C ILE A 146 0.32 2.98 -8.31
N ASP A 147 1.10 3.81 -7.62
CA ASP A 147 2.28 3.32 -6.90
C ASP A 147 1.86 2.44 -5.70
N ILE A 148 0.72 2.76 -5.09
CA ILE A 148 0.09 1.90 -4.06
C ILE A 148 -0.41 0.60 -4.69
N ALA A 149 -1.04 0.66 -5.86
CA ALA A 149 -1.52 -0.53 -6.58
C ALA A 149 -0.37 -1.48 -6.92
N VAL A 150 0.71 -0.93 -7.49
CA VAL A 150 1.93 -1.68 -7.83
C VAL A 150 2.51 -2.33 -6.58
N TRP A 151 2.63 -1.59 -5.49
CA TRP A 151 3.08 -2.15 -4.22
C TRP A 151 2.14 -3.25 -3.75
N PHE A 152 0.83 -3.00 -3.63
CA PHE A 152 -0.15 -3.96 -3.13
C PHE A 152 -0.16 -5.27 -3.92
N PHE A 153 -0.09 -5.20 -5.25
CA PHE A 153 -0.13 -6.36 -6.14
C PHE A 153 1.25 -6.95 -6.49
N ARG A 154 2.35 -6.47 -5.89
CA ARG A 154 3.74 -6.88 -6.20
C ARG A 154 4.01 -8.39 -6.23
N SER A 155 3.23 -9.18 -5.50
CA SER A 155 3.35 -10.66 -5.44
C SER A 155 2.07 -11.37 -5.87
N THR A 156 1.14 -10.65 -6.51
CA THR A 156 -0.12 -11.18 -6.99
C THR A 156 0.02 -11.58 -8.45
N ASP A 157 -0.47 -12.77 -8.81
CA ASP A 157 -0.65 -13.15 -10.20
C ASP A 157 -1.83 -12.37 -10.78
N LEU A 158 -1.55 -11.48 -11.73
CA LEU A 158 -2.51 -10.58 -12.36
C LEU A 158 -3.04 -11.13 -13.69
N GLU A 159 -2.95 -12.44 -13.92
CA GLU A 159 -3.58 -13.06 -15.08
C GLU A 159 -5.11 -12.85 -15.05
N GLY A 160 -5.59 -11.85 -15.79
CA GLY A 160 -7.01 -11.53 -15.92
C GLY A 160 -7.79 -12.48 -16.85
N GLN A 161 -9.10 -12.30 -16.93
CA GLN A 161 -9.96 -13.00 -17.91
C GLN A 161 -9.62 -12.53 -19.33
N GLY A 162 -8.66 -13.20 -19.97
CA GLY A 162 -8.19 -12.85 -21.32
C GLY A 162 -6.66 -12.86 -21.46
N GLY A 163 -5.93 -13.08 -20.37
CA GLY A 163 -4.49 -13.27 -20.41
C GLY A 163 -3.70 -11.99 -20.71
N SER A 164 -4.26 -10.80 -20.57
CA SER A 164 -3.54 -9.51 -20.57
C SER A 164 -3.36 -9.00 -19.14
N LEU A 165 -2.27 -8.26 -18.90
CA LEU A 165 -2.14 -7.50 -17.65
C LEU A 165 -3.17 -6.37 -17.63
N PRO A 166 -3.74 -6.03 -16.47
CA PRO A 166 -4.53 -4.81 -16.33
C PRO A 166 -3.69 -3.58 -16.69
N THR A 167 -4.33 -2.60 -17.29
CA THR A 167 -3.76 -1.25 -17.47
C THR A 167 -3.54 -0.58 -16.11
N ARG A 168 -2.71 0.46 -16.07
CA ARG A 168 -2.45 1.22 -14.83
C ARG A 168 -3.73 1.81 -14.22
N VAL A 169 -4.62 2.36 -15.05
CA VAL A 169 -5.94 2.86 -14.62
C VAL A 169 -6.82 1.73 -14.06
N GLU A 170 -6.78 0.53 -14.65
CA GLU A 170 -7.50 -0.63 -14.11
C GLU A 170 -6.90 -1.08 -12.77
N LEU A 171 -5.57 -1.05 -12.60
CA LEU A 171 -4.91 -1.35 -11.32
C LEU A 171 -5.30 -0.35 -10.23
N GLU A 172 -5.42 0.93 -10.55
CA GLU A 172 -5.91 1.95 -9.60
C GLU A 172 -7.32 1.65 -9.12
N ALA A 173 -8.23 1.34 -10.05
CA ALA A 173 -9.60 0.97 -9.71
C ALA A 173 -9.65 -0.33 -8.88
N MET A 174 -8.85 -1.33 -9.24
CA MET A 174 -8.75 -2.59 -8.52
C MET A 174 -8.23 -2.37 -7.09
N VAL A 175 -7.15 -1.61 -6.89
CA VAL A 175 -6.61 -1.41 -5.53
C VAL A 175 -7.55 -0.59 -4.67
N ALA A 176 -8.25 0.40 -5.24
CA ALA A 176 -9.25 1.18 -4.52
C ALA A 176 -10.37 0.28 -3.98
N GLU A 177 -10.89 -0.60 -4.83
CA GLU A 177 -11.94 -1.55 -4.45
C GLU A 177 -11.45 -2.60 -3.43
N GLU A 178 -10.25 -3.16 -3.64
CA GLU A 178 -9.64 -4.13 -2.72
C GLU A 178 -9.36 -3.54 -1.34
N ILE A 179 -8.85 -2.31 -1.25
CA ILE A 179 -8.62 -1.66 0.05
C ILE A 179 -9.94 -1.19 0.69
N GLY A 180 -10.97 -0.94 -0.11
CA GLY A 180 -12.21 -0.31 0.37
C GLY A 180 -12.07 1.21 0.50
N LEU A 181 -11.30 1.83 -0.40
CA LEU A 181 -11.25 3.27 -0.56
C LEU A 181 -12.57 3.77 -1.16
N THR A 182 -13.05 4.90 -0.64
CA THR A 182 -14.17 5.65 -1.22
C THR A 182 -13.64 6.71 -2.18
N ASP A 183 -14.49 7.21 -3.07
CA ASP A 183 -14.14 8.32 -3.98
C ASP A 183 -13.62 9.55 -3.21
N GLU A 184 -14.18 9.82 -2.02
CA GLU A 184 -13.72 10.89 -1.12
C GLU A 184 -12.31 10.62 -0.57
N ASP A 185 -11.96 9.36 -0.26
CA ASP A 185 -10.59 9.01 0.14
C ASP A 185 -9.63 9.23 -1.03
N VAL A 186 -10.05 8.80 -2.23
CA VAL A 186 -9.22 8.91 -3.44
C VAL A 186 -8.94 10.38 -3.76
N ALA A 187 -9.99 11.20 -3.82
CA ALA A 187 -9.87 12.63 -4.09
C ALA A 187 -9.06 13.37 -3.01
N ALA A 188 -9.16 12.95 -1.75
CA ALA A 188 -8.45 13.61 -0.64
C ALA A 188 -6.97 13.24 -0.57
N LEU A 189 -6.60 11.99 -0.90
CA LEU A 189 -5.30 11.43 -0.50
C LEU A 189 -4.37 11.12 -1.66
N PHE A 190 -4.89 10.93 -2.87
CA PHE A 190 -4.10 10.38 -3.97
C PHE A 190 -4.15 11.26 -5.20
N ARG A 191 -3.04 11.25 -5.92
CA ARG A 191 -3.03 11.60 -7.34
C ARG A 191 -3.40 10.36 -8.16
N LEU A 192 -4.08 10.57 -9.28
CA LEU A 192 -4.41 9.52 -10.24
C LEU A 192 -3.46 9.56 -11.43
N GLU A 193 -3.37 8.44 -12.15
CA GLU A 193 -2.54 8.32 -13.35
C GLU A 193 -2.89 9.40 -14.41
N ALA A 194 -4.16 9.84 -14.45
CA ALA A 194 -4.61 10.91 -15.34
C ALA A 194 -3.94 12.28 -15.08
N ASP A 195 -3.39 12.48 -13.88
CA ASP A 195 -2.71 13.70 -13.46
C ASP A 195 -1.18 13.62 -13.62
N ASP A 196 -0.68 12.52 -14.19
CA ASP A 196 0.76 12.29 -14.29
C ASP A 196 1.47 13.17 -15.30
N THR A 197 2.74 13.41 -15.00
CA THR A 197 3.68 14.18 -15.79
C THR A 197 4.79 13.26 -16.31
N ASP A 198 5.61 13.76 -17.24
CA ASP A 198 6.77 13.01 -17.75
C ASP A 198 7.74 12.57 -16.63
N ALA A 199 7.79 13.30 -15.51
CA ALA A 199 8.62 12.97 -14.36
C ALA A 199 8.12 11.75 -13.55
N ASP A 200 6.88 11.34 -13.77
CA ASP A 200 6.22 10.24 -13.05
C ASP A 200 6.41 8.88 -13.75
N GLN A 201 6.96 8.90 -14.97
CA GLN A 201 7.22 7.70 -15.77
C GLN A 201 8.45 6.95 -15.23
N PRO A 202 8.42 5.60 -15.21
CA PRO A 202 9.59 4.81 -14.87
C PRO A 202 10.70 5.05 -15.89
N ASP A 203 11.95 5.14 -15.41
CA ASP A 203 13.10 5.35 -16.29
C ASP A 203 13.31 4.09 -17.15
N VAL A 204 12.93 4.17 -18.42
CA VAL A 204 12.79 3.01 -19.34
C VAL A 204 14.14 2.36 -19.68
N ALA A 205 15.26 2.91 -19.20
CA ALA A 205 16.61 2.49 -19.56
C ALA A 205 17.02 1.10 -19.00
N GLU A 206 16.34 0.56 -17.99
CA GLU A 206 16.66 -0.78 -17.44
C GLU A 206 15.69 -1.89 -17.89
N ALA A 207 14.66 -1.56 -18.69
CA ALA A 207 13.65 -2.52 -19.12
C ALA A 207 14.02 -3.33 -20.38
N SER A 208 15.12 -2.98 -21.07
CA SER A 208 15.67 -3.82 -22.14
C SER A 208 16.78 -4.71 -21.57
N GLY A 209 16.39 -5.90 -21.10
CA GLY A 209 17.35 -7.00 -21.04
C GLY A 209 17.86 -7.23 -22.46
N GLU A 210 19.10 -6.80 -22.73
CA GLU A 210 19.82 -7.22 -23.92
C GLU A 210 19.99 -8.74 -23.83
N ASP A 211 19.19 -9.47 -24.62
CA ASP A 211 19.55 -10.79 -25.12
C ASP A 211 20.83 -10.61 -25.95
N THR A 212 21.99 -10.63 -25.30
CA THR A 212 23.24 -10.92 -26.00
C THR A 212 23.27 -12.41 -26.29
N ASP A 213 22.72 -12.78 -27.45
CA ASP A 213 23.02 -14.02 -28.16
C ASP A 213 24.55 -14.13 -28.29
N ALA A 214 25.15 -15.01 -27.49
CA ALA A 214 26.53 -15.40 -27.68
C ALA A 214 26.60 -16.33 -28.88
N GLU A 215 26.96 -15.78 -30.04
CA GLU A 215 27.45 -16.57 -31.17
C GLU A 215 28.65 -17.41 -30.72
N ALA A 216 28.41 -18.70 -30.51
CA ALA A 216 29.47 -19.69 -30.35
C ALA A 216 30.12 -19.93 -31.71
N GLU A 217 31.18 -19.18 -31.97
CA GLU A 217 32.09 -19.37 -33.09
C GLU A 217 32.64 -20.81 -33.08
N THR A 218 32.48 -21.48 -34.22
CA THR A 218 32.88 -22.86 -34.44
C THR A 218 34.41 -22.95 -34.52
N LEU A 219 35.03 -23.64 -33.56
CA LEU A 219 36.44 -24.02 -33.57
C LEU A 219 36.73 -25.00 -34.73
N LEU A 220 37.71 -24.62 -35.55
CA LEU A 220 38.48 -25.52 -36.44
C LEU A 220 39.42 -26.42 -35.64
#